data_AF-A0A497GDC7-F1
#
_entry.id   AF-A0A497GDC7-F1
#
_cell.length_a   1.000
_cell.length_b   1.000
_cell.length_c   1.000
_cell.angle_alpha   90.00
_cell.angle_beta   90.00
_cell.angle_gamma   90.00
#
_symmetry.space_group_name_H-M   'P 1'
#
loop_
_entity.id
_entity.type
_entity.pdbx_description
1 polymer ?
#
loop_
_entity_poly.entity_id
_entity_poly.type
_entity_poly.pdbx_seq_one_letter_code
_entity_poly.pdbx_strand_id
1 'polypeptide(L)'
;MASDAGLDSSNIPPGYAIVNDYDFDRFARQLRDEIKKFTRKNIAVLIADTEFTFSNGKFGSLDLAVGSAGIDPIAREFGERDLYERPKFGGLDIIVDEICAGAALLMRQAGEGIPVVLVKGLKYRRSNGGIRDILISKYRKKARKVILLSVLKNIVLRMLRII
;
A
#
# COMPACT_ATOMS: atom_id res chain seq x y z
N MET A 1 -4.69 8.85 3.09
CA MET A 1 -6.04 9.47 3.05
C MET A 1 -6.74 8.73 1.95
N ALA A 2 -7.97 8.31 2.18
CA ALA A 2 -8.81 7.69 1.16
C ALA A 2 -9.80 8.75 0.66
N SER A 3 -10.13 8.75 -0.63
CA SER A 3 -11.24 9.51 -1.20
C SER A 3 -12.53 9.14 -0.49
N ASP A 4 -13.36 10.13 -0.15
CA ASP A 4 -14.66 9.95 0.52
C ASP A 4 -14.63 9.06 1.77
N ALA A 5 -13.48 8.98 2.45
CA ALA A 5 -13.23 8.08 3.58
C ALA A 5 -13.42 6.58 3.26
N GLY A 6 -13.33 6.20 1.97
CA GLY A 6 -13.57 4.84 1.49
C GLY A 6 -15.04 4.48 1.41
N LEU A 7 -15.95 5.46 1.38
CA LEU A 7 -17.35 5.24 1.05
C LEU A 7 -17.51 5.10 -0.46
N ASP A 8 -18.25 4.08 -0.88
CA ASP A 8 -18.57 3.88 -2.30
C ASP A 8 -20.08 3.75 -2.50
N SER A 9 -20.62 4.42 -3.51
CA SER A 9 -22.02 4.37 -3.91
C SER A 9 -22.21 3.85 -5.34
N SER A 10 -21.12 3.46 -5.99
CA SER A 10 -21.10 2.83 -7.30
C SER A 10 -21.32 1.31 -7.18
N ASN A 11 -21.75 0.67 -8.28
CA ASN A 11 -21.94 -0.78 -8.38
C ASN A 11 -22.81 -1.42 -7.27
N ILE A 12 -23.71 -0.64 -6.67
CA ILE A 12 -24.64 -1.04 -5.60
C ILE A 12 -26.06 -0.52 -5.92
N PRO A 13 -27.14 -1.16 -5.43
CA PRO A 13 -28.50 -0.65 -5.63
C PRO A 13 -28.70 0.79 -5.09
N PRO A 14 -29.62 1.58 -5.70
CA PRO A 14 -29.91 2.94 -5.25
C PRO A 14 -30.33 3.01 -3.77
N GLY A 15 -29.88 4.04 -3.08
CA GLY A 15 -30.19 4.28 -1.66
C GLY A 15 -29.25 3.57 -0.67
N TYR A 16 -28.21 2.89 -1.17
CA TYR A 16 -27.19 2.24 -0.35
C TYR A 16 -25.80 2.83 -0.61
N ALA A 17 -24.90 2.66 0.35
CA ALA A 17 -23.49 2.92 0.22
C ALA A 17 -22.70 1.81 0.93
N ILE A 18 -21.53 1.47 0.38
CA ILE A 18 -20.57 0.56 0.98
C ILE A 18 -19.75 1.37 1.99
N VAL A 19 -19.64 0.84 3.21
CA VAL A 19 -18.79 1.40 4.26
C VAL A 19 -17.69 0.41 4.57
N ASN A 20 -16.45 0.91 4.52
CA ASN A 20 -15.26 0.13 4.80
C ASN A 20 -14.83 0.31 6.27
N ASP A 21 -15.38 -0.50 7.18
CA ASP A 21 -14.89 -0.59 8.59
C ASP A 21 -13.95 -1.80 8.81
N TYR A 22 -13.39 -2.33 7.71
CA TYR A 22 -12.63 -3.56 7.74
C TYR A 22 -11.12 -3.33 7.95
N ASP A 23 -10.53 -4.19 8.76
CA ASP A 23 -9.09 -4.44 8.71
C ASP A 23 -8.76 -5.21 7.42
N PHE A 24 -8.47 -4.49 6.34
CA PHE A 24 -8.19 -5.09 5.03
C PHE A 24 -6.99 -6.04 5.04
N ASP A 25 -5.95 -5.79 5.85
CA ASP A 25 -4.83 -6.73 5.99
C ASP A 25 -5.29 -8.03 6.68
N ARG A 26 -6.17 -7.93 7.70
CA ARG A 26 -6.78 -9.12 8.32
C ARG A 26 -7.68 -9.86 7.34
N PHE A 27 -8.50 -9.15 6.58
CA PHE A 27 -9.37 -9.75 5.57
C PHE A 27 -8.56 -10.47 4.48
N ALA A 28 -7.50 -9.84 3.96
CA ALA A 28 -6.56 -10.46 3.02
C ALA A 28 -5.94 -11.75 3.58
N ARG A 29 -5.56 -11.75 4.88
CA ARG A 29 -5.05 -12.96 5.54
C ARG A 29 -6.09 -14.07 5.60
N GLN A 30 -7.34 -13.74 5.97
CA GLN A 30 -8.44 -14.72 6.01
C GLN A 30 -8.69 -15.34 4.63
N LEU A 31 -8.79 -14.51 3.58
CA LEU A 31 -8.96 -15.00 2.21
C LEU A 31 -7.79 -15.88 1.77
N ARG A 32 -6.56 -15.47 2.07
CA ARG A 32 -5.35 -16.25 1.77
C ARG A 32 -5.38 -17.62 2.45
N ASP A 33 -5.78 -17.68 3.71
CA ASP A 33 -5.83 -18.93 4.47
C ASP A 33 -6.91 -19.87 3.95
N GLU A 34 -8.09 -19.35 3.59
CA GLU A 34 -9.15 -20.13 2.94
C GLU A 34 -8.70 -20.64 1.56
N ILE A 35 -8.14 -19.78 0.70
CA ILE A 35 -7.60 -20.21 -0.60
C ILE A 35 -6.55 -21.30 -0.41
N LYS A 36 -5.65 -21.16 0.57
CA LYS A 36 -4.65 -22.19 0.88
C LYS A 36 -5.30 -23.49 1.34
N LYS A 37 -6.36 -23.44 2.12
CA LYS A 37 -7.11 -24.64 2.58
C LYS A 37 -7.72 -25.40 1.41
N PHE A 38 -8.36 -24.71 0.46
CA PHE A 38 -8.99 -25.33 -0.70
C PHE A 38 -8.00 -25.77 -1.79
N THR A 39 -6.95 -24.99 -2.04
CA THR A 39 -6.07 -25.18 -3.21
C THR A 39 -4.69 -25.75 -2.85
N ARG A 40 -4.33 -25.74 -1.56
CA ARG A 40 -2.98 -26.03 -1.04
C ARG A 40 -1.89 -25.09 -1.58
N LYS A 41 -2.26 -24.02 -2.28
CA LYS A 41 -1.32 -23.03 -2.81
C LYS A 41 -1.05 -21.94 -1.77
N ASN A 42 0.22 -21.63 -1.59
CA ASN A 42 0.64 -20.54 -0.72
C ASN A 42 0.85 -19.27 -1.55
N ILE A 43 -0.21 -18.47 -1.72
CA ILE A 43 -0.18 -17.25 -2.53
C ILE A 43 -0.11 -16.00 -1.65
N ALA A 44 0.10 -14.84 -2.27
CA ALA A 44 -0.23 -13.55 -1.68
C ALA A 44 -1.65 -13.16 -2.08
N VAL A 45 -2.31 -12.35 -1.27
CA VAL A 45 -3.62 -11.76 -1.54
C VAL A 45 -3.53 -10.26 -1.32
N LEU A 46 -4.04 -9.49 -2.27
CA LEU A 46 -4.14 -8.04 -2.23
C LEU A 46 -5.61 -7.64 -2.31
N ILE A 47 -5.99 -6.61 -1.55
CA ILE A 47 -7.28 -5.94 -1.66
C ILE A 47 -6.99 -4.57 -2.26
N ALA A 48 -7.63 -4.28 -3.38
CA ALA A 48 -7.51 -3.03 -4.10
C ALA A 48 -8.74 -2.16 -3.85
N ASP A 49 -8.54 -0.85 -3.85
CA ASP A 49 -9.62 0.13 -3.89
C ASP A 49 -9.20 1.30 -4.80
N THR A 50 -10.18 1.97 -5.37
CA THR A 50 -9.96 3.03 -6.35
C THR A 50 -9.77 4.36 -5.66
N GLU A 51 -8.62 4.98 -5.90
CA GLU A 51 -8.23 6.21 -5.24
C GLU A 51 -7.95 7.31 -6.25
N PHE A 52 -8.39 8.52 -5.90
CA PHE A 52 -8.08 9.70 -6.69
C PHE A 52 -6.61 10.09 -6.46
N THR A 53 -5.88 10.42 -7.54
CA THR A 53 -4.46 10.77 -7.46
C THR A 53 -4.05 11.91 -8.39
N PHE A 54 -3.10 12.72 -7.91
CA PHE A 54 -2.42 13.75 -8.66
C PHE A 54 -0.96 13.34 -8.84
N SER A 55 -0.60 12.74 -9.98
CA SER A 55 0.73 12.19 -10.22
C SER A 55 1.38 12.81 -11.46
N ASN A 56 2.56 13.41 -11.30
CA ASN A 56 3.32 14.08 -12.38
C ASN A 56 2.47 15.06 -13.22
N GLY A 57 1.64 15.87 -12.56
CA GLY A 57 0.76 16.84 -13.22
C GLY A 57 -0.49 16.24 -13.89
N LYS A 58 -0.70 14.92 -13.80
CA LYS A 58 -1.90 14.24 -14.28
C LYS A 58 -2.98 14.21 -13.20
N PHE A 59 -4.23 14.25 -13.64
CA PHE A 59 -5.44 14.16 -12.81
C PHE A 59 -6.19 12.88 -13.20
N GLY A 60 -6.52 12.02 -12.24
CA GLY A 60 -7.28 10.80 -12.48
C GLY A 60 -7.31 9.88 -11.27
N SER A 61 -7.76 8.65 -11.47
CA SER A 61 -7.76 7.60 -10.44
C SER A 61 -6.83 6.43 -10.79
N LEU A 62 -6.43 5.70 -9.77
CA LEU A 62 -5.72 4.42 -9.85
C LEU A 62 -6.24 3.50 -8.76
N ASP A 63 -6.21 2.19 -9.00
CA ASP A 63 -6.46 1.23 -7.92
C ASP A 63 -5.16 1.00 -7.14
N LEU A 64 -5.24 1.21 -5.84
CA LEU A 64 -4.12 1.07 -4.90
C LEU A 64 -4.43 -0.03 -3.90
N ALA A 65 -3.39 -0.61 -3.31
CA ALA A 65 -3.56 -1.66 -2.32
C ALA A 65 -3.99 -1.08 -0.97
N VAL A 66 -5.20 -1.43 -0.53
CA VAL A 66 -5.72 -1.06 0.81
C VAL A 66 -5.49 -2.16 1.85
N GLY A 67 -5.25 -3.40 1.41
CA GLY A 67 -4.85 -4.51 2.26
C GLY A 67 -3.98 -5.53 1.55
N SER A 68 -3.12 -6.23 2.30
CA SER A 68 -2.25 -7.26 1.75
C SER A 68 -1.94 -8.37 2.75
N ALA A 69 -1.64 -9.56 2.23
CA ALA A 69 -1.17 -10.71 3.01
C ALA A 69 -0.21 -11.59 2.20
N GLY A 70 0.87 -12.03 2.83
CA GLY A 70 1.80 -13.02 2.25
C GLY A 70 2.88 -12.43 1.32
N ILE A 71 2.97 -11.10 1.23
CA ILE A 71 3.93 -10.33 0.42
C ILE A 71 4.44 -9.14 1.24
N ASP A 72 5.72 -8.77 1.07
CA ASP A 72 6.25 -7.49 1.58
C ASP A 72 5.67 -6.35 0.74
N PRO A 73 4.93 -5.40 1.33
CA PRO A 73 4.32 -4.30 0.58
C PRO A 73 5.32 -3.42 -0.17
N ILE A 74 6.59 -3.43 0.23
CA ILE A 74 7.67 -2.68 -0.40
C ILE A 74 8.71 -3.65 -0.96
N ALA A 75 9.02 -3.53 -2.25
CA ALA A 75 10.23 -4.10 -2.80
C ALA A 75 11.42 -3.25 -2.32
N ARG A 76 12.33 -3.86 -1.57
CA ARG A 76 13.49 -3.20 -0.95
C ARG A 76 14.75 -3.55 -1.71
N GLU A 77 14.91 -2.94 -2.87
CA GLU A 77 16.08 -3.09 -3.74
C GLU A 77 17.07 -1.92 -3.58
N PHE A 78 16.86 -1.06 -2.58
CA PHE A 78 17.77 0.04 -2.29
C PHE A 78 19.17 -0.45 -1.97
N GLY A 79 20.15 0.02 -2.75
CA GLY A 79 21.55 -0.37 -2.64
C GLY A 79 21.90 -1.66 -3.39
N GLU A 80 20.93 -2.34 -4.01
CA GLU A 80 21.21 -3.46 -4.90
C GLU A 80 21.98 -2.99 -6.13
N ARG A 81 22.75 -3.91 -6.72
CA ARG A 81 23.53 -3.64 -7.93
C ARG A 81 22.64 -3.58 -9.16
N ASP A 82 22.79 -2.54 -9.96
CA ASP A 82 22.18 -2.45 -11.28
C ASP A 82 22.91 -3.34 -12.31
N LEU A 83 22.47 -3.29 -13.58
CA LEU A 83 23.05 -4.05 -14.68
C LEU A 83 24.53 -3.72 -14.97
N TYR A 84 25.04 -2.61 -14.41
CA TYR A 84 26.43 -2.15 -14.55
C TYR A 84 27.18 -2.20 -13.22
N GLU A 85 26.70 -3.00 -12.27
CA GLU A 85 27.24 -3.20 -10.92
C GLU A 85 27.29 -1.95 -10.04
N ARG A 86 26.58 -0.89 -10.39
CA ARG A 86 26.50 0.32 -9.58
C ARG A 86 25.40 0.17 -8.54
N PRO A 87 25.60 0.67 -7.31
CA PRO A 87 24.54 0.68 -6.32
C PRO A 87 23.39 1.57 -6.81
N LYS A 88 22.18 1.02 -6.86
CA LYS A 88 20.97 1.76 -7.21
C LYS A 88 20.49 2.55 -5.99
N PHE A 89 20.61 3.87 -6.08
CA PHE A 89 20.04 4.80 -5.09
C PHE A 89 18.55 5.08 -5.43
N GLY A 90 17.73 4.04 -5.29
CA GLY A 90 16.28 3.97 -5.58
C GLY A 90 15.75 2.59 -5.14
N GLY A 91 14.56 2.15 -5.54
CA GLY A 91 14.10 0.78 -5.25
C GLY A 91 13.49 0.59 -3.86
N LEU A 92 12.65 1.55 -3.45
CA LEU A 92 11.63 1.35 -2.41
C LEU A 92 10.28 1.43 -3.11
N ASP A 93 9.98 0.41 -3.90
CA ASP A 93 8.83 0.42 -4.78
C ASP A 93 7.64 -0.16 -4.01
N ILE A 94 6.49 0.53 -4.04
CA ILE A 94 5.25 0.04 -3.41
C ILE A 94 4.66 -1.02 -4.34
N ILE A 95 5.30 -2.19 -4.37
CA ILE A 95 5.04 -3.26 -5.33
C ILE A 95 3.57 -3.70 -5.33
N VAL A 96 2.90 -3.62 -4.17
CA VAL A 96 1.48 -3.95 -4.05
C VAL A 96 0.57 -2.96 -4.78
N ASP A 97 0.92 -1.67 -4.82
CA ASP A 97 0.20 -0.67 -5.60
C ASP A 97 0.45 -0.85 -7.09
N GLU A 98 1.68 -1.18 -7.50
CA GLU A 98 2.01 -1.50 -8.89
C GLU A 98 1.20 -2.70 -9.40
N ILE A 99 1.06 -3.74 -8.57
CA ILE A 99 0.25 -4.92 -8.90
C ILE A 99 -1.23 -4.54 -9.01
N CYS A 100 -1.77 -3.78 -8.06
CA CYS A 100 -3.19 -3.38 -8.08
C CYS A 100 -3.50 -2.48 -9.29
N ALA A 101 -2.64 -1.51 -9.59
CA ALA A 101 -2.78 -0.66 -10.76
C ALA A 101 -2.73 -1.47 -12.07
N GLY A 102 -1.88 -2.50 -12.15
CA GLY A 102 -1.86 -3.42 -13.29
C GLY A 102 -3.12 -4.29 -13.40
N ALA A 103 -3.64 -4.78 -12.26
CA ALA A 103 -4.88 -5.55 -12.21
C ALA A 103 -6.11 -4.72 -12.60
N ALA A 104 -6.13 -3.43 -12.27
CA ALA A 104 -7.19 -2.48 -12.58
C ALA A 104 -7.49 -2.39 -14.09
N LEU A 105 -6.50 -2.63 -14.94
CA LEU A 105 -6.68 -2.67 -16.40
C LEU A 105 -7.65 -3.77 -16.85
N LEU A 106 -7.74 -4.86 -16.08
CA LEU A 106 -8.64 -5.98 -16.33
C LEU A 106 -9.95 -5.85 -15.54
N MET A 107 -9.86 -5.43 -14.27
CA MET A 107 -11.04 -5.26 -13.40
C MET A 107 -11.95 -4.16 -13.93
N ARG A 108 -11.35 -3.04 -14.36
CA ARG A 108 -12.01 -1.79 -14.71
C ARG A 108 -12.93 -1.33 -13.56
N GLN A 109 -13.73 -0.29 -13.80
CA GLN A 109 -14.32 0.53 -12.73
C GLN A 109 -15.86 0.53 -12.75
N ALA A 110 -16.47 -0.03 -13.79
CA ALA A 110 -17.89 0.06 -14.05
C ALA A 110 -18.50 -1.35 -14.01
N GLY A 111 -19.40 -1.65 -14.95
CA GLY A 111 -20.16 -2.90 -15.00
C GLY A 111 -19.43 -4.08 -15.62
N GLU A 112 -18.10 -4.07 -15.73
CA GLU A 112 -17.35 -5.17 -16.37
C GLU A 112 -17.48 -6.49 -15.62
N GLY A 113 -17.78 -6.46 -14.31
CA GLY A 113 -18.08 -7.65 -13.52
C GLY A 113 -16.87 -8.54 -13.25
N ILE A 114 -15.66 -7.96 -13.23
CA ILE A 114 -14.40 -8.68 -12.96
C ILE A 114 -13.82 -8.21 -11.61
N PRO A 115 -14.21 -8.82 -10.49
CA PRO A 115 -13.76 -8.38 -9.16
C PRO A 115 -12.43 -8.99 -8.70
N VAL A 116 -11.88 -9.95 -9.45
CA VAL A 116 -10.66 -10.69 -9.05
C VAL A 116 -9.76 -10.94 -10.25
N VAL A 117 -8.46 -10.65 -10.08
CA VAL A 117 -7.41 -10.91 -11.06
C VAL A 117 -6.33 -11.80 -10.45
N LEU A 118 -5.85 -12.79 -11.20
CA LEU A 118 -4.76 -13.67 -10.79
C LEU A 118 -3.46 -13.31 -11.52
N VAL A 119 -2.51 -12.75 -10.78
CA VAL A 119 -1.16 -12.44 -11.29
C VAL A 119 -0.23 -13.65 -11.10
N LYS A 120 0.45 -14.06 -12.17
CA LYS A 120 1.40 -15.19 -12.18
C LYS A 120 2.77 -14.75 -12.70
N GLY A 121 3.83 -15.43 -12.27
CA GLY A 121 5.20 -15.20 -12.74
C GLY A 121 5.98 -14.11 -12.00
N LEU A 122 5.31 -13.27 -11.21
CA LEU A 122 5.96 -12.26 -10.39
C LEU A 122 6.75 -12.89 -9.24
N LYS A 123 8.03 -12.51 -9.11
CA LYS A 123 8.85 -12.83 -7.94
C LYS A 123 8.67 -11.71 -6.90
N TYR A 124 8.35 -12.08 -5.67
CA TYR A 124 8.20 -11.14 -4.58
C TYR A 124 8.70 -11.75 -3.27
N ARG A 125 9.08 -10.89 -2.34
CA ARG A 125 9.46 -11.32 -0.98
C ARG A 125 8.20 -11.63 -0.18
N ARG A 126 8.15 -12.80 0.46
CA ARG A 126 7.07 -13.13 1.40
C ARG A 126 7.27 -12.37 2.71
N SER A 127 6.16 -11.90 3.27
CA SER A 127 6.13 -11.24 4.57
C SER A 127 4.82 -11.54 5.30
N ASN A 128 4.84 -11.39 6.62
CA ASN A 128 3.64 -11.35 7.46
C ASN A 128 3.14 -9.92 7.67
N GLY A 129 3.89 -8.92 7.21
CA GLY A 129 3.46 -7.53 7.21
C GLY A 129 2.36 -7.25 6.18
N GLY A 130 1.74 -6.08 6.31
CA GLY A 130 0.67 -5.63 5.43
C GLY A 130 0.71 -4.12 5.17
N ILE A 131 -0.31 -3.57 4.52
CA ILE A 131 -0.38 -2.15 4.14
C ILE A 131 -0.23 -1.25 5.37
N ARG A 132 -0.81 -1.66 6.51
CA ARG A 132 -0.71 -0.91 7.76
C ARG A 132 0.72 -0.67 8.23
N ASP A 133 1.66 -1.52 7.83
CA ASP A 133 3.07 -1.40 8.24
C ASP A 133 3.83 -0.28 7.53
N ILE A 134 3.33 0.16 6.39
CA ILE A 134 3.97 1.15 5.53
C ILE A 134 3.25 2.51 5.55
N LEU A 135 2.08 2.59 6.21
CA LEU A 135 1.36 3.85 6.36
C LEU A 135 2.19 4.90 7.12
N ILE A 136 2.30 6.10 6.53
CA ILE A 136 2.99 7.25 7.14
C ILE A 136 2.40 7.60 8.52
N SER A 137 1.10 7.37 8.74
CA SER A 137 0.45 7.58 10.03
C SER A 137 1.12 6.80 11.18
N LYS A 138 1.63 5.59 10.90
CA LYS A 138 2.40 4.78 11.85
C LYS A 138 3.70 5.48 12.28
N TYR A 139 4.34 6.18 11.35
CA TYR A 139 5.57 6.93 11.60
C TYR A 139 5.32 8.34 12.13
N ARG A 140 4.11 8.90 11.98
CA ARG A 140 3.77 10.27 12.36
C ARG A 140 4.09 10.59 13.82
N LYS A 141 3.83 9.67 14.75
CA LYS A 141 4.17 9.84 16.18
C LYS A 141 5.69 9.84 16.42
N LYS A 142 6.41 8.93 15.75
CA LYS A 142 7.87 8.78 15.88
C LYS A 142 8.60 9.97 15.25
N ALA A 143 8.18 10.39 14.06
CA ALA A 143 8.67 11.57 13.36
C ALA A 143 8.42 12.85 14.16
N ARG A 144 7.20 13.04 14.72
CA ARG A 144 6.91 14.17 15.62
C ARG A 144 7.85 14.20 16.83
N LYS A 145 8.11 13.07 17.47
CA LYS A 145 9.03 12.97 18.61
C LYS A 145 10.46 13.36 18.21
N VAL A 146 10.95 12.87 17.07
CA VAL A 146 12.29 13.21 16.56
C VAL A 146 12.40 14.69 16.25
N ILE A 147 11.42 15.26 15.55
CA ILE A 147 11.38 16.70 15.22
C ILE A 147 11.37 17.54 16.51
N LEU A 148 10.51 17.20 17.48
CA LEU A 148 10.42 17.90 18.76
C LEU A 148 11.74 17.87 19.52
N LEU A 149 12.38 16.69 19.61
CA LEU A 149 13.69 16.54 20.26
C LEU A 149 14.78 17.35 19.56
N SER A 150 14.80 17.38 18.23
CA SER A 150 15.75 18.19 17.46
C SER A 150 15.53 19.70 17.68
N VAL A 151 14.29 20.16 17.75
CA VAL A 151 13.95 21.57 18.05
C VAL A 151 14.39 21.94 19.47
N LEU A 152 14.05 21.12 20.47
CA LEU A 152 14.47 21.32 21.87
C LEU A 152 15.99 21.36 22.00
N LYS A 153 16.69 20.41 21.36
CA LYS A 153 18.16 20.38 21.36
C LYS A 153 18.75 21.65 20.75
N ASN A 154 18.19 22.14 19.64
CA ASN A 154 18.62 23.41 19.02
C ASN A 154 18.36 24.63 19.93
N ILE A 155 17.23 24.69 20.63
CA ILE A 155 16.94 25.76 21.59
C ILE A 155 17.96 25.74 22.74
N VAL A 156 18.25 24.57 23.29
CA VAL A 156 19.24 24.39 24.37
C VAL A 156 20.64 24.78 23.90
N LEU A 157 21.05 24.35 22.70
CA LEU A 157 22.36 24.69 22.12
C LEU A 157 22.51 26.20 21.91
N ARG A 158 21.44 26.89 21.46
CA ARG A 158 21.41 28.36 21.37
C ARG A 158 21.47 29.04 22.73
N MET A 159 20.76 28.53 23.74
CA MET A 159 20.82 29.07 25.11
C MET A 159 22.21 28.92 25.72
N LEU A 160 22.90 27.82 25.41
CA LEU A 160 24.27 27.55 25.85
C LEU A 160 25.34 28.25 24.99
N ARG A 161 24.95 29.01 23.95
CA ARG A 161 25.86 29.66 22.98
C ARG A 161 26.87 28.71 22.32
N ILE A 162 26.53 27.43 22.20
CA ILE A 162 27.36 26.42 21.53
C ILE A 162 27.20 26.53 20.00
N ILE A 163 26.05 27.04 19.54
CA ILE A 163 25.69 27.34 18.15
C ILE A 163 24.92 28.66 18.14
#